data_AF-A0A2I1HA91-F1
#
_entry.id   AF-A0A2I1HA91-F1
#
_cell.length_a   1.000
_cell.length_b   1.000
_cell.length_c   1.000
_cell.angle_alpha   90.00
_cell.angle_beta   90.00
_cell.angle_gamma   90.00
#
_symmetry.space_group_name_H-M   'P 1'
#
loop_
_entity.id
_entity.type
_entity.pdbx_description
1 polymer ?
#
loop_
_entity_poly.entity_id
_entity_poly.type
_entity_poly.pdbx_seq_one_letter_code
_entity_poly.pdbx_strand_id
1 'polypeptide(L)'
;MEQCWDADPSKRLDIGSLLNKIREIHLLYQKMPVELFQSEEKKFETKSSTNYTNSSRVLTSKIHQFDNLPEPKNATEGEQEG
;
A
#
# COMPACT_ATOMS: atom_id res chain seq x y z
N MET A 1 -4.23 2.17 -8.81
CA MET A 1 -3.55 1.26 -7.86
C MET A 1 -3.63 -0.18 -8.33
N GLU A 2 -4.78 -0.65 -8.82
CA GLU A 2 -4.94 -2.01 -9.37
C GLU A 2 -3.91 -2.39 -10.44
N GLN A 3 -3.63 -1.47 -11.37
CA GLN A 3 -2.64 -1.67 -12.44
C GLN A 3 -1.18 -1.76 -11.94
N CYS A 4 -0.88 -1.45 -10.68
CA CYS A 4 0.49 -1.54 -10.15
C CYS A 4 0.85 -2.96 -9.67
N TRP A 5 -0.14 -3.83 -9.47
CA TRP A 5 0.05 -5.19 -8.97
C TRP A 5 -0.51 -6.26 -9.92
N ASP A 6 -0.64 -5.95 -11.20
CA ASP A 6 -1.02 -6.93 -12.22
C ASP A 6 -0.01 -8.09 -12.23
N ALA A 7 -0.50 -9.32 -12.34
CA ALA A 7 0.34 -10.51 -12.38
C ALA A 7 1.25 -10.51 -13.62
N ASP A 8 0.78 -9.95 -14.73
CA ASP A 8 1.54 -9.76 -15.96
C ASP A 8 2.37 -8.47 -15.86
N PRO A 9 3.72 -8.54 -15.86
CA PRO A 9 4.58 -7.36 -15.79
C PRO A 9 4.34 -6.36 -16.93
N SER A 10 3.91 -6.83 -18.11
CA SER A 10 3.68 -6.01 -19.29
C SER A 10 2.43 -5.13 -19.17
N LYS A 11 1.50 -5.51 -18.28
CA LYS A 11 0.30 -4.74 -17.95
C LYS A 11 0.52 -3.74 -16.83
N ARG A 12 1.66 -3.82 -16.13
CA ARG A 12 2.01 -2.85 -15.10
C ARG A 12 2.37 -1.53 -15.73
N LEU A 13 1.96 -0.45 -15.08
CA LEU A 13 2.38 0.90 -15.46
C LEU A 13 3.90 1.01 -15.32
N ASP A 14 4.52 1.65 -16.30
CA ASP A 14 5.90 2.09 -16.17
C ASP A 14 6.01 3.18 -15.08
N ILE A 15 7.21 3.31 -14.52
CA ILE A 15 7.47 4.23 -13.40
C ILE A 15 7.21 5.71 -13.76
N GLY A 16 7.49 6.12 -15.00
CA GLY A 16 7.22 7.45 -15.51
C GLY A 16 5.73 7.72 -15.64
N SER A 17 4.96 6.77 -16.19
CA SER A 17 3.50 6.87 -16.25
C SER A 17 2.86 6.96 -14.86
N LEU A 18 3.34 6.17 -13.90
CA LEU A 18 2.87 6.23 -12.51
C LEU A 18 3.15 7.61 -11.89
N LEU A 19 4.37 8.13 -12.08
CA LEU A 19 4.75 9.45 -11.57
C LEU A 19 3.88 10.57 -12.15
N ASN A 20 3.57 10.50 -13.44
CA ASN A 20 2.69 11.47 -14.09
C ASN A 20 1.26 11.43 -13.49
N LYS A 21 0.68 10.23 -13.31
CA LYS A 21 -0.63 10.09 -12.66
C LYS A 21 -0.66 10.65 -11.24
N ILE A 22 0.40 10.42 -10.45
CA ILE A 22 0.50 10.97 -9.09
C ILE A 22 0.57 12.51 -9.14
N ARG A 23 1.34 13.08 -10.07
CA ARG A 23 1.43 14.53 -10.25
C ARG A 23 0.09 15.14 -10.66
N GLU A 24 -0.67 14.48 -11.54
CA GLU A 24 -2.02 14.91 -11.91
C GLU A 24 -2.96 14.96 -10.71
N ILE A 25 -2.99 13.89 -9.91
CA ILE A 25 -3.81 13.83 -8.68
C ILE A 25 -3.40 14.95 -7.71
N HIS A 26 -2.09 15.14 -7.51
CA HIS A 26 -1.58 16.21 -6.65
C HIS A 26 -2.02 17.60 -7.15
N LEU A 27 -1.94 17.85 -8.46
CA LEU A 27 -2.35 19.11 -9.04
C LEU A 27 -3.87 19.34 -8.91
N LEU A 28 -4.67 18.29 -9.07
CA LEU A 28 -6.12 18.36 -8.84
C LEU A 28 -6.42 18.73 -7.38
N TYR A 29 -5.73 18.10 -6.43
CA TYR A 29 -5.87 18.40 -5.01
C TYR A 29 -5.51 19.85 -4.69
N GLN A 30 -4.40 20.36 -5.25
CA GLN A 30 -3.99 21.76 -5.06
C GLN A 30 -4.99 22.77 -5.64
N LYS A 31 -5.66 22.42 -6.74
CA LYS A 31 -6.64 23.30 -7.42
C LYS A 31 -8.02 23.26 -6.78
N MET A 32 -8.31 22.27 -5.94
CA MET A 32 -9.61 22.11 -5.32
C MET A 32 -9.79 23.15 -4.20
N PRO A 33 -10.92 23.87 -4.14
CA PRO A 33 -11.15 24.85 -3.09
C PRO A 33 -11.20 24.17 -1.72
N VAL A 34 -10.48 24.75 -0.76
CA VAL A 34 -10.36 24.28 0.63
C VAL A 34 -11.73 24.06 1.29
N GLU A 35 -12.76 24.79 0.87
CA GLU A 35 -14.14 24.70 1.38
C GLU A 35 -14.78 23.32 1.19
N LEU A 36 -14.35 22.51 0.20
CA LEU A 36 -14.84 21.13 0.03
C LEU A 36 -14.30 20.17 1.10
N PHE A 37 -13.17 20.49 1.74
CA PHE A 37 -12.58 19.66 2.81
C PHE A 37 -13.13 20.01 4.21
N GLN A 38 -13.68 21.23 4.39
CA GLN A 38 -14.23 21.68 5.67
C GLN A 38 -15.46 20.87 6.12
N SER A 39 -16.13 20.15 5.21
CA SER A 39 -17.29 19.30 5.54
C SER A 39 -16.91 18.00 6.27
N GLU A 40 -15.67 17.52 6.16
CA GLU A 40 -15.25 16.23 6.77
C GLU A 40 -14.36 16.40 8.02
N GLU A 41 -13.67 17.53 8.18
CA GLU A 41 -12.75 17.74 9.32
C GLU A 41 -13.47 17.82 10.67
N LYS A 42 -14.74 18.23 10.70
CA LYS A 42 -15.55 18.25 11.94
C LYS A 42 -15.83 16.86 12.54
N LYS A 43 -15.41 15.77 11.89
CA LYS A 43 -15.58 14.40 12.39
C LYS A 43 -14.28 13.77 12.93
N PHE A 44 -13.12 14.39 12.72
CA PHE A 44 -11.83 13.84 13.15
C PHE A 44 -11.12 14.63 14.25
N GLU A 45 -11.81 15.61 14.85
CA GLU A 45 -11.33 16.29 16.04
C GLU A 45 -11.61 15.42 17.28
N THR A 46 -10.88 14.31 17.41
CA THR A 46 -10.75 13.61 18.68
C THR A 46 -9.34 13.06 18.82
N LYS A 47 -8.49 13.89 19.44
CA LYS A 47 -7.30 13.53 20.23
C LYS A 47 -6.01 13.25 19.46
N SER A 48 -5.43 14.30 18.89
CA SER A 48 -3.97 14.45 18.88
C SER A 48 -3.57 15.37 20.03
N SER A 49 -3.22 14.80 21.18
CA SER A 49 -2.27 15.42 22.11
C SER A 49 -1.85 14.41 23.17
N THR A 50 -0.53 14.31 23.36
CA THR A 50 0.19 13.61 24.43
C THR A 50 0.10 12.08 24.44
N ASN A 51 1.18 11.44 23.96
CA ASN A 51 1.98 10.45 24.71
C ASN A 51 2.91 9.69 23.74
N TYR A 52 3.95 10.37 23.25
CA TYR A 52 5.08 9.78 22.52
C TYR A 52 6.05 9.01 23.45
N THR A 53 5.65 8.70 24.71
CA THR A 53 6.57 8.17 25.74
C THR A 53 6.02 6.96 26.50
N ASN A 54 5.34 6.03 25.83
CA ASN A 54 5.24 4.67 26.40
C ASN A 54 5.17 3.62 25.28
N SER A 55 6.34 3.37 24.70
CA SER A 55 6.65 2.19 23.90
C SER A 55 6.65 0.93 24.77
N SER A 56 5.52 0.64 25.41
CA SER A 56 5.25 -0.63 26.07
C SER A 56 3.92 -1.20 25.59
N ARG A 57 3.55 -0.95 24.32
CA ARG A 57 2.58 -1.83 23.66
C ARG A 57 3.24 -3.19 23.57
N VAL A 58 2.98 -4.04 24.57
CA VAL A 58 3.30 -5.46 24.51
C VAL A 58 2.56 -5.97 23.29
N LEU A 59 3.29 -6.15 22.19
CA LEU A 59 2.78 -6.75 20.97
C LEU A 59 2.56 -8.23 21.29
N THR A 60 1.37 -8.57 21.80
CA THR A 60 0.97 -9.96 22.06
C THR A 60 0.49 -10.65 20.79
N SER A 61 1.10 -10.38 19.64
CA SER A 61 0.81 -11.14 18.44
C SER A 61 1.44 -12.53 18.59
N LYS A 62 0.61 -13.58 18.60
CA LYS A 62 1.11 -14.95 18.52
C LYS A 62 1.88 -15.13 17.21
N ILE A 63 3.14 -15.54 17.29
CA ILE A 63 3.90 -16.02 16.14
C ILE A 63 3.31 -17.38 15.76
N HIS A 64 2.70 -17.46 14.58
CA HIS A 64 2.26 -18.74 14.03
C HIS A 64 3.44 -19.39 13.32
N GLN A 65 3.91 -20.53 13.83
CA GLN A 65 4.90 -21.36 13.16
C GLN A 65 4.15 -22.29 12.21
N PHE A 66 4.47 -22.22 10.91
CA PHE A 66 3.94 -23.13 9.92
C PHE A 66 4.82 -24.38 9.89
N ASP A 67 4.32 -25.49 10.42
CA ASP A 67 4.95 -26.80 10.26
C ASP A 67 4.42 -27.48 8.99
N ASN A 68 5.28 -28.20 8.26
CA ASN A 68 4.95 -28.90 7.01
C ASN A 68 4.62 -27.99 5.82
N LEU A 69 5.42 -26.94 5.59
CA LEU A 69 5.34 -26.20 4.32
C LEU A 69 5.61 -27.18 3.15
N PRO A 70 4.83 -27.11 2.06
CA PRO A 70 5.12 -27.90 0.87
C PRO A 70 6.51 -27.52 0.35
N GLU A 71 7.21 -28.48 -0.26
CA GLU A 71 8.51 -28.20 -0.86
C GLU A 71 8.42 -27.00 -1.81
N PRO A 72 9.37 -26.04 -1.72
CA PRO A 72 9.38 -24.89 -2.59
C PRO A 72 9.55 -25.36 -4.04
N LYS A 73 8.47 -25.28 -4.82
CA LYS A 73 8.53 -25.46 -6.27
C LYS A 73 9.22 -24.23 -6.86
N ASN A 74 10.50 -24.35 -7.19
CA ASN A 74 11.18 -23.34 -7.99
C ASN A 74 10.45 -23.17 -9.32
N ALA A 75 10.24 -21.95 -9.78
CA ALA A 75 9.55 -21.63 -11.04
C ALA A 75 10.36 -22.01 -12.31
N THR A 76 11.41 -22.82 -12.17
CA THR A 76 12.37 -23.12 -13.25
C THR A 76 12.18 -24.52 -13.86
N GLU A 77 11.26 -25.34 -13.35
CA GLU A 77 10.87 -26.58 -14.02
C GLU A 77 9.80 -26.32 -15.08
N GLY A 78 10.12 -25.43 -16.02
CA GLY A 78 9.49 -25.42 -17.33
C GLY A 78 10.27 -26.42 -18.17
N GLU A 79 9.66 -27.56 -18.48
CA GLU A 79 10.13 -28.49 -19.49
C GLU A 79 10.38 -27.72 -20.80
N GLN A 80 11.65 -27.43 -21.06
CA GLN A 80 12.11 -27.11 -22.39
C GLN A 80 12.31 -28.45 -23.11
N GLU A 81 11.20 -29.08 -23.52
CA GLU A 81 11.24 -30.07 -24.60
C GLU A 81 11.47 -29.31 -25.92
N GLY A 82 12.46 -29.79 -26.68
CA GLY A 82 12.99 -29.14 -27.90
C GLY A 82 12.12 -29.26 -29.14
#